data_AF-A0A9D4H697-F1
#
_entry.id   AF-A0A9D4H697-F1
#
_cell.length_a   1.000
_cell.length_b   1.000
_cell.length_c   1.000
_cell.angle_alpha   90.00
_cell.angle_beta   90.00
_cell.angle_gamma   90.00
#
_symmetry.space_group_name_H-M   'P 1'
#
loop_
_entity.id
_entity.type
_entity.pdbx_description
1 polymer ?
#
loop_
_entity_poly.entity_id
_entity_poly.type
_entity_poly.pdbx_seq_one_letter_code
_entity_poly.pdbx_strand_id
1 'polypeptide(L)' 'MKAPPDLTKLPAAPEKPVVSDLMETSMRLSWQLTRITDNTPILGYQVEYFAYGSTKVLFLVLYELRFGKTGLNAYA' A
#
# COMPACT_ATOMS: atom_id res chain seq x y z
N MET A 1 6.02 23.76 24.04
CA MET A 1 4.93 22.94 23.43
C MET A 1 5.17 22.92 21.93
N LYS A 2 5.32 21.73 21.32
CA LYS A 2 5.48 21.63 19.86
C LYS A 2 4.12 21.90 19.22
N ALA A 3 4.05 22.79 18.22
CA ALA A 3 2.81 23.00 17.48
C ALA A 3 2.36 21.66 16.85
N PRO A 4 1.04 21.42 16.72
CA PRO A 4 0.53 20.25 16.00
C PRO A 4 1.13 20.20 14.59
N PRO A 5 1.42 19.00 14.05
CA PRO A 5 1.89 18.89 12.69
C PRO A 5 0.88 19.52 11.73
N ASP A 6 1.38 20.34 10.81
CA ASP A 6 0.58 20.97 9.76
C ASP A 6 0.18 19.91 8.73
N LEU A 7 -1.08 19.47 8.81
CA LEU A 7 -1.62 18.40 7.96
C LEU A 7 -1.76 18.82 6.50
N THR A 8 -1.68 20.12 6.18
CA THR A 8 -1.75 20.62 4.79
C THR A 8 -0.50 20.32 3.97
N LYS A 9 0.60 19.96 4.65
CA LYS A 9 1.87 19.60 4.02
C LYS A 9 2.08 18.10 3.88
N LEU A 10 1.14 17.27 4.31
CA LEU A 10 1.23 15.82 4.12
C LEU A 10 0.84 15.45 2.68
N PRO A 11 1.46 14.40 2.10
CA PRO A 11 1.00 13.91 0.82
C PRO A 11 -0.43 13.37 0.99
N ALA A 12 -1.25 13.56 -0.04
CA ALA A 12 -2.59 12.98 -0.04
C ALA A 12 -2.50 11.45 0.04
N ALA A 13 -3.52 10.81 0.62
CA ALA A 13 -3.60 9.36 0.61
C ALA A 13 -3.54 8.84 -0.84
N PRO A 14 -2.83 7.73 -1.10
CA PRO A 14 -2.87 7.09 -2.40
C PRO A 14 -4.30 6.64 -2.73
N GLU A 15 -4.54 6.44 -4.02
CA GLU A 15 -5.79 5.89 -4.49
C GLU A 15 -5.95 4.47 -3.98
N LYS A 16 -7.21 4.02 -3.90
CA LYS A 16 -7.49 2.62 -3.53
C LYS A 16 -6.70 1.71 -4.47
N PRO A 17 -5.86 0.82 -3.93
CA PRO A 17 -5.07 -0.05 -4.77
C PRO A 17 -5.97 -1.06 -5.49
N VAL A 18 -5.65 -1.36 -6.74
CA VAL A 18 -6.39 -2.28 -7.60
C VAL A 18 -5.67 -3.62 -7.69
N VAL A 19 -6.43 -4.71 -7.66
CA VAL A 19 -5.89 -6.04 -7.95
C VAL A 19 -5.72 -6.14 -9.45
N SER A 20 -4.46 -6.05 -9.91
CA SER A 20 -4.11 -6.07 -11.33
C SER A 20 -3.98 -7.48 -11.88
N ASP A 21 -3.66 -8.46 -11.03
CA ASP A 21 -3.52 -9.86 -11.42
C ASP A 21 -3.82 -10.76 -10.21
N LEU A 22 -4.57 -11.82 -10.44
CA LEU A 22 -4.93 -12.80 -9.41
C LEU A 22 -4.82 -14.20 -10.02
N MET A 23 -3.88 -14.97 -9.50
CA MET A 23 -3.72 -16.38 -9.81
C MET A 23 -4.02 -17.21 -8.55
N GLU A 24 -4.12 -18.53 -8.73
CA GLU A 24 -4.49 -19.48 -7.68
C GLU A 24 -3.66 -19.35 -6.39
N THR A 25 -2.36 -19.03 -6.51
CA THR A 25 -1.44 -18.88 -5.37
C THR A 25 -0.66 -17.56 -5.38
N SER A 26 -1.04 -16.61 -6.22
CA SER A 26 -0.36 -15.32 -6.30
C SER A 26 -1.30 -14.16 -6.62
N MET A 27 -0.93 -12.97 -6.14
CA MET A 27 -1.68 -11.75 -6.38
C MET A 27 -0.72 -10.60 -6.66
N ARG A 28 -1.11 -9.72 -7.57
CA ARG A 28 -0.46 -8.45 -7.82
C ARG A 28 -1.42 -7.29 -7.56
N LEU A 29 -0.99 -6.40 -6.69
CA LEU A 29 -1.65 -5.16 -6.36
C LEU A 29 -0.90 -4.00 -7.02
N SER A 30 -1.63 -3.05 -7.59
CA SER A 30 -1.07 -1.83 -8.17
C SER A 30 -1.87 -0.61 -7.70
N TRP A 31 -1.25 0.56 -7.55
CA TRP A 31 -1.94 1.80 -7.22
C TRP A 31 -1.40 2.96 -8.03
N GLN A 32 -2.16 4.06 -8.10
CA GLN A 32 -1.75 5.27 -8.78
C GLN A 32 -1.26 6.33 -7.80
N LEU A 33 -0.34 7.16 -8.30
CA LEU A 33 0.16 8.33 -7.59
C LEU A 33 -0.91 9.43 -7.67
N THR A 34 -1.65 9.65 -6.58
CA THR A 34 -2.85 10.51 -6.60
C THR A 34 -2.55 11.98 -6.75
N ARG A 35 -1.46 12.48 -6.16
CA ARG A 35 -1.00 13.86 -6.37
C ARG A 35 0.37 14.03 -5.74
N ILE A 36 1.37 14.37 -6.55
CA ILE A 36 2.57 15.02 -6.02
C ILE A 36 2.20 16.48 -5.84
N THR A 37 2.16 16.96 -4.60
CA THR A 37 2.21 18.41 -4.37
C THR A 37 3.69 18.79 -4.46
N ASP A 38 4.04 19.85 -5.19
CA ASP A 38 5.44 20.24 -5.45
C ASP A 38 6.29 20.39 -4.16
N ASN A 39 5.63 20.56 -3.01
CA ASN A 39 6.26 20.72 -1.70
C ASN A 39 6.31 19.45 -0.82
N THR A 40 5.76 18.32 -1.27
CA THR A 40 5.70 17.10 -0.46
C THR A 40 5.95 15.84 -1.32
N PRO A 41 7.22 15.43 -1.50
CA PRO A 41 7.52 14.21 -2.23
C PRO A 41 7.00 12.99 -1.46
N ILE A 42 6.39 12.05 -2.19
CA ILE A 42 6.05 10.74 -1.63
C ILE A 42 7.33 9.92 -1.56
N LEU A 43 7.75 9.59 -0.34
CA LEU A 43 9.00 8.86 -0.08
C LEU A 43 8.85 7.34 -0.21
N GLY A 44 7.62 6.83 -0.16
CA GLY A 44 7.31 5.41 -0.23
C GLY A 44 5.89 5.10 0.23
N TYR A 45 5.54 3.82 0.19
CA TYR A 45 4.24 3.27 0.53
C TYR A 45 4.38 2.20 1.60
N GLN A 46 3.53 2.26 2.62
CA GLN A 46 3.34 1.15 3.55
C GLN A 46 2.15 0.33 3.06
N VAL A 47 2.42 -0.91 2.67
CA VAL A 47 1.38 -1.89 2.31
C VAL A 47 1.12 -2.79 3.50
N GLU A 48 -0.16 -2.89 3.86
CA GLU A 48 -0.65 -3.71 4.95
C GLU A 48 -1.51 -4.82 4.38
N TYR A 49 -1.24 -6.07 4.77
CA TYR A 49 -2.03 -7.21 4.33
C TYR A 49 -2.07 -8.30 5.39
N PHE A 50 -3.14 -9.09 5.38
CA PHE A 50 -3.32 -10.24 6.26
C PHE A 50 -3.85 -11.40 5.43
N ALA A 51 -3.47 -12.62 5.81
CA ALA A 51 -4.09 -13.81 5.25
C ALA A 51 -5.51 -13.96 5.82
N TYR A 52 -6.44 -14.43 5.02
CA TYR A 52 -7.80 -14.70 5.50
C TYR A 52 -7.77 -15.67 6.68
N GLY A 53 -8.54 -15.35 7.73
CA GLY A 53 -8.53 -16.08 9.00
C GLY A 53 -7.33 -15.82 9.90
N SER A 54 -6.38 -14.96 9.50
CA SER A 54 -5.27 -14.54 10.36
C SER A 54 -5.57 -13.24 11.09
N THR A 55 -5.13 -13.14 12.34
CA THR A 55 -5.10 -11.88 13.11
C THR A 55 -3.81 -11.10 12.92
N LYS A 56 -2.83 -11.68 12.20
CA LYS A 56 -1.53 -11.07 11.98
C LYS A 56 -1.55 -10.20 10.73
N VAL A 57 -1.35 -8.90 10.94
CA VAL A 57 -1.07 -7.95 9.86
C VAL A 57 0.42 -7.96 9.55
N LEU A 58 0.74 -8.02 8.25
CA LEU A 58 2.09 -7.87 7.72
C LEU A 58 2.22 -6.49 7.08
N PHE A 59 3.36 -5.85 7.36
CA PHE A 59 3.70 -4.51 6.85
C PHE A 59 4.90 -4.63 5.92
N LEU A 60 4.84 -3.95 4.78
CA LEU A 60 5.96 -3.83 3.86
C LEU A 60 6.10 -2.38 3.39
N VAL A 61 7.32 -1.87 3.40
CA VAL A 61 7.64 -0.56 2.82
C VAL A 61 8.14 -0.75 1.39
N LEU A 62 7.49 -0.06 0.46
CA LEU A 62 7.76 -0.13 -0.97
C LEU A 62 8.03 1.27 -1.53
N TYR A 63 8.95 1.35 -2.47
CA TYR A 63 9.27 2.58 -3.21
C TYR A 63 8.65 2.59 -4.61
N GLU A 64 7.96 1.51 -4.97
CA GLU A 64 7.30 1.32 -6.26
C GLU A 64 5.79 1.18 -6.09
N LEU A 65 5.03 1.44 -7.16
CA LEU A 65 3.56 1.52 -7.18
C LEU A 65 2.86 0.16 -7.30
N ARG A 66 3.55 -0.91 -6.89
CA ARG A 66 3.09 -2.29 -7.08
C ARG A 66 3.61 -3.22 -5.99
N PHE A 67 2.80 -4.19 -5.63
CA PHE A 67 3.11 -5.24 -4.67
C PHE A 67 2.73 -6.60 -5.25
N GLY A 68 3.63 -7.57 -5.17
CA GLY A 68 3.38 -8.95 -5.57
C GLY A 68 3.53 -9.90 -4.38
N LYS A 69 2.56 -10.81 -4.21
CA LYS A 69 2.63 -11.88 -3.21
C LYS A 69 2.41 -13.23 -3.88
N THR A 70 3.30 -14.17 -3.61
CA THR A 70 3.19 -15.59 -4.00
C THR A 70 3.03 -16.47 -2.76
N GLY A 71 2.66 -17.74 -2.97
CA GLY A 71 2.40 -18.69 -1.89
C GLY A 71 1.14 -18.35 -1.09
N LEU A 72 0.15 -17.74 -1.74
CA LEU A 72 -1.20 -17.59 -1.18
C LEU A 72 -1.83 -18.98 -1.10
N ASN A 73 -2.55 -19.25 -0.02
CA ASN A 73 -3.32 -20.48 0.09
C ASN A 73 -4.48 -20.39 -0.90
N ALA A 74 -4.48 -21.28 -1.90
CA ALA A 74 -5.67 -21.51 -2.71
C ALA A 74 -6.77 -22.02 -1.78
N TYR A 75 -7.96 -21.44 -1.84
CA TYR A 75 -9.09 -21.99 -1.13
C TYR A 75 -9.42 -23.35 -1.75
N ALA A 76 -9.35 -24.40 -0.95
CA ALA A 76 -9.89 -25.73 -1.28
C ALA A 76 -11.41 -25.74 -1.15
#